data_AF-A0A9P7F5R6-F1
#
_entry.id   AF-A0A9P7F5R6-F1
#
_cell.length_a   1.000
_cell.length_b   1.000
_cell.length_c   1.000
_cell.angle_alpha   90.00
_cell.angle_beta   90.00
_cell.angle_gamma   90.00
#
_symmetry.space_group_name_H-M   'P 1'
#
loop_
_entity.id
_entity.type
_entity.pdbx_description
1 polymer ?
#
loop_
_entity_poly.entity_id
_entity_poly.type
_entity_poly.pdbx_seq_one_letter_code
_entity_poly.pdbx_strand_id
1 'polypeptide(L)'
;MQDFALVSSGAFYIPLLTSKFDTTPSSWHVRRQAADQHKSNSPNLALTADLPGSCWRLPQLRSHLGIGFKSPVIITHVLIEHLTQSSSSLLDAPWDIVIWGFVEHAENLQRYRPVNLGVDNGPPHENPSGSFIKLVHVEYSPFDHESSVQTFPVYQDILQSGFDFGLIVVEIRENWGATGTCLYRVRVHGKDIHDEL
;
A
#
# COMPACT_ATOMS: atom_id res chain seq x y z
N MET A 1 -0.35 -18.18 -4.97
CA MET A 1 -1.47 -17.21 -5.01
C MET A 1 -0.97 -15.97 -5.72
N GLN A 2 -1.78 -15.37 -6.60
CA GLN A 2 -1.38 -14.22 -7.42
C GLN A 2 -1.25 -12.95 -6.57
N ASP A 3 -0.14 -12.24 -6.71
CA ASP A 3 0.06 -10.90 -6.14
C ASP A 3 -0.46 -9.84 -7.13
N PHE A 4 -1.62 -9.26 -6.81
CA PHE A 4 -2.27 -8.24 -7.63
C PHE A 4 -1.62 -6.87 -7.51
N ALA A 5 -0.79 -6.64 -6.49
CA ALA A 5 -0.03 -5.39 -6.31
C ALA A 5 1.35 -5.42 -7.01
N LEU A 6 1.72 -6.55 -7.61
CA LEU A 6 3.02 -6.71 -8.28
C LEU A 6 3.04 -5.98 -9.64
N VAL A 7 4.06 -5.13 -9.87
CA VAL A 7 4.22 -4.37 -11.12
C VAL A 7 4.29 -5.29 -12.34
N SER A 8 5.01 -6.42 -12.25
CA SER A 8 5.10 -7.38 -13.36
C SER A 8 3.79 -8.13 -13.63
N SER A 9 2.83 -8.10 -12.70
CA SER A 9 1.44 -8.55 -12.90
C SER A 9 0.52 -7.48 -13.51
N GLY A 10 1.03 -6.26 -13.71
CA GLY A 10 0.27 -5.12 -14.28
C GLY A 10 -0.22 -4.10 -13.25
N ALA A 11 0.19 -4.20 -11.98
CA ALA A 11 -0.10 -3.18 -10.99
C ALA A 11 0.71 -1.90 -11.22
N PHE A 12 0.23 -0.77 -10.70
CA PHE A 12 0.92 0.50 -10.77
C PHE A 12 0.61 1.38 -9.55
N TYR A 13 1.54 2.23 -9.15
CA TYR A 13 1.23 3.26 -8.14
C TYR A 13 0.44 4.42 -8.77
N ILE A 14 -0.45 5.04 -7.99
CA ILE A 14 -1.28 6.16 -8.43
C ILE A 14 -0.68 7.47 -7.89
N PRO A 15 -0.07 8.32 -8.73
CA PRO A 15 0.64 9.52 -8.24
C PRO A 15 -0.23 10.49 -7.43
N LEU A 16 -1.52 10.62 -7.78
CA LEU A 16 -2.45 11.52 -7.08
C LEU A 16 -2.87 11.00 -5.70
N LEU A 17 -2.69 9.70 -5.43
CA LEU A 17 -3.04 9.03 -4.18
C LEU A 17 -1.78 8.52 -3.45
N THR A 18 -0.60 9.01 -3.82
CA THR A 18 0.69 8.59 -3.26
C THR A 18 1.43 9.80 -2.72
N SER A 19 1.92 9.70 -1.48
CA SER A 19 2.63 10.79 -0.81
C SER A 19 3.87 11.21 -1.59
N LYS A 20 4.19 12.51 -1.51
CA LYS A 20 5.41 13.04 -2.12
C LYS A 20 6.63 12.36 -1.50
N PHE A 21 7.55 11.94 -2.36
CA PHE A 21 8.85 11.41 -1.98
C PHE A 21 9.92 12.37 -2.49
N ASP A 22 11.04 12.48 -1.76
CA ASP A 22 12.09 13.42 -2.14
C ASP A 22 12.72 12.97 -3.47
N THR A 23 12.64 13.85 -4.45
CA THR A 23 13.16 13.62 -5.80
C THR A 23 14.33 14.55 -6.13
N THR A 24 14.84 15.36 -5.20
CA THR A 24 15.85 16.39 -5.53
C THR A 24 17.28 16.07 -5.07
N PRO A 25 18.27 16.02 -5.98
CA PRO A 25 19.66 16.27 -5.63
C PRO A 25 19.87 17.78 -5.50
N SER A 26 20.42 18.21 -4.38
CA SER A 26 20.57 19.62 -3.95
C SER A 26 21.52 20.50 -4.79
N SER A 27 22.00 20.06 -5.96
CA SER A 27 23.03 20.80 -6.71
C SER A 27 23.05 20.53 -8.22
N TRP A 28 23.20 21.59 -9.02
CA TRP A 28 23.22 21.55 -10.49
C TRP A 28 24.42 20.79 -11.08
N HIS A 29 25.54 20.72 -10.35
CA HIS A 29 26.70 19.89 -10.70
C HIS A 29 26.45 18.37 -10.60
N VAL A 30 25.39 17.95 -9.90
CA VAL A 30 25.02 16.53 -9.68
C VAL A 30 24.00 16.03 -10.72
N ARG A 31 23.48 16.91 -11.58
CA ARG A 31 22.40 16.60 -12.55
C ARG A 31 22.68 15.45 -13.52
N ARG A 32 23.95 15.08 -13.76
CA ARG A 32 24.30 13.97 -14.66
C ARG A 32 24.42 12.61 -13.94
N GLN A 33 24.56 12.60 -12.61
CA GLN A 33 24.48 11.39 -11.75
C GLN A 33 23.07 11.22 -11.12
N ALA A 34 22.28 12.29 -11.08
CA ALA A 34 20.92 12.30 -10.55
C ALA A 34 19.92 11.42 -11.32
N ALA A 35 20.10 11.25 -12.63
CA ALA A 35 19.24 10.40 -13.46
C ALA A 35 19.17 8.94 -12.98
N ASP A 36 20.25 8.43 -12.38
CA ASP A 36 20.28 7.10 -11.76
C ASP A 36 19.69 7.09 -10.34
N GLN A 37 19.82 8.18 -9.57
CA GLN A 37 19.24 8.32 -8.23
C GLN A 37 17.72 8.56 -8.24
N HIS A 38 17.15 9.14 -9.30
CA HIS A 38 15.70 9.31 -9.44
C HIS A 38 14.95 7.97 -9.60
N LYS A 39 15.63 6.89 -10.02
CA LYS A 39 15.12 5.51 -9.97
C LYS A 39 15.20 4.89 -8.56
N SER A 40 16.03 5.44 -7.67
CA SER A 40 16.42 4.79 -6.41
C SER A 40 15.40 4.90 -5.28
N ASN A 41 14.40 5.79 -5.35
CA ASN A 41 13.36 5.94 -4.31
C ASN A 41 11.94 6.01 -4.91
N SER A 42 11.65 5.15 -5.88
CA SER A 42 10.32 5.08 -6.51
C SER A 42 9.32 4.32 -5.63
N PRO A 43 8.03 4.72 -5.59
CA PRO A 43 6.98 3.92 -4.95
C PRO A 43 6.88 2.49 -5.50
N ASN A 44 7.30 2.26 -6.75
CA ASN A 44 7.37 0.93 -7.34
C ASN A 44 8.29 -0.04 -6.58
N LEU A 45 9.22 0.45 -5.76
CA LEU A 45 10.03 -0.40 -4.89
C LEU A 45 9.16 -1.23 -3.95
N ALA A 46 8.08 -0.64 -3.42
CA ALA A 46 7.11 -1.33 -2.57
C ALA A 46 6.23 -2.34 -3.32
N LEU A 47 6.27 -2.34 -4.66
CA LEU A 47 5.40 -3.12 -5.55
C LEU A 47 6.20 -4.10 -6.44
N THR A 48 7.50 -4.27 -6.18
CA THR A 48 8.39 -5.10 -7.01
C THR A 48 9.05 -6.19 -6.17
N ALA A 49 9.21 -7.39 -6.73
CA ALA A 49 9.79 -8.54 -6.03
C ALA A 49 11.32 -8.63 -6.12
N ASP A 50 11.93 -7.97 -7.11
CA ASP A 50 13.27 -8.33 -7.61
C ASP A 50 14.42 -7.44 -7.08
N LEU A 51 14.15 -6.49 -6.18
CA LEU A 51 15.15 -5.55 -5.67
C LEU A 51 15.47 -5.81 -4.20
N PRO A 52 16.37 -6.76 -3.89
CA PRO A 52 16.73 -7.07 -2.51
C PRO A 52 17.29 -5.83 -1.79
N GLY A 53 16.80 -5.59 -0.57
CA GLY A 53 17.30 -4.50 0.29
C GLY A 53 16.91 -3.07 -0.12
N SER A 54 16.04 -2.91 -1.12
CA SER A 54 15.55 -1.59 -1.54
C SER A 54 14.10 -1.39 -1.07
N CYS A 55 13.85 -0.30 -0.34
CA CYS A 55 12.52 0.11 0.10
C CYS A 55 12.13 1.46 -0.48
N TRP A 56 10.84 1.74 -0.52
CA TRP A 56 10.35 3.10 -0.70
C TRP A 56 10.48 3.89 0.60
N ARG A 57 11.39 4.88 0.60
CA ARG A 57 11.67 5.73 1.75
C ARG A 57 10.77 6.96 1.76
N LEU A 58 10.12 7.12 2.90
CA LEU A 58 9.15 8.16 3.21
C LEU A 58 9.76 9.07 4.29
N PRO A 59 10.04 10.35 3.98
CA PRO A 59 10.60 11.27 4.97
C PRO A 59 9.57 11.72 6.02
N GLN A 60 8.31 11.32 5.89
CA GLN A 60 7.20 11.69 6.75
C GLN A 60 6.67 10.45 7.48
N LEU A 61 6.28 10.59 8.75
CA LEU A 61 5.68 9.51 9.55
C LEU A 61 4.33 9.08 9.00
N ARG A 62 3.49 10.06 8.65
CA ARG A 62 2.21 9.85 7.98
C ARG A 62 2.40 9.92 6.48
N SER A 63 2.01 8.87 5.78
CA SER A 63 2.13 8.76 4.34
C SER A 63 1.12 7.79 3.75
N HIS A 64 0.99 7.77 2.43
CA HIS A 64 0.06 6.89 1.74
C HIS A 64 0.62 6.44 0.39
N LEU A 65 0.30 5.20 0.00
CA LEU A 65 0.60 4.60 -1.30
C LEU A 65 -0.70 4.19 -1.98
N GLY A 66 -1.04 4.84 -3.08
CA GLY A 66 -2.15 4.43 -3.94
C GLY A 66 -1.68 3.34 -4.90
N ILE A 67 -2.41 2.23 -4.98
CA ILE A 67 -2.09 1.07 -5.83
C ILE A 67 -3.29 0.79 -6.72
N GLY A 68 -3.10 0.86 -8.04
CA GLY A 68 -4.05 0.40 -9.04
C GLY A 68 -3.73 -0.99 -9.52
N PHE A 69 -4.76 -1.77 -9.81
CA PHE A 69 -4.65 -3.13 -10.33
C PHE A 69 -4.97 -3.19 -11.83
N LYS A 70 -4.55 -4.28 -12.48
CA LYS A 70 -4.85 -4.53 -13.90
C LYS A 70 -6.34 -4.81 -14.15
N SER A 71 -7.00 -5.46 -13.20
CA SER A 71 -8.40 -5.87 -13.19
C SER A 71 -8.97 -5.73 -11.77
N PRO A 72 -10.29 -5.53 -11.61
CA PRO A 72 -10.91 -5.48 -10.29
C PRO A 72 -10.73 -6.78 -9.50
N VAL A 73 -10.44 -6.66 -8.20
CA VAL A 73 -10.10 -7.79 -7.33
C VAL A 73 -11.03 -7.83 -6.13
N ILE A 74 -11.59 -9.01 -5.83
CA ILE A 74 -12.18 -9.30 -4.52
C ILE A 74 -11.04 -9.62 -3.56
N ILE A 75 -10.61 -8.60 -2.81
CA ILE A 75 -9.42 -8.69 -1.94
C ILE A 75 -9.74 -9.52 -0.70
N THR A 76 -8.93 -10.54 -0.45
CA THR A 76 -9.07 -11.43 0.71
C THR A 76 -8.12 -11.06 1.85
N HIS A 77 -6.89 -10.69 1.51
CA HIS A 77 -5.86 -10.32 2.48
C HIS A 77 -4.75 -9.50 1.82
N VAL A 78 -4.02 -8.78 2.67
CA VAL A 78 -2.86 -7.96 2.31
C VAL A 78 -1.66 -8.45 3.11
N LEU A 79 -0.48 -8.45 2.49
CA LEU A 79 0.78 -8.76 3.17
C LEU A 79 1.63 -7.52 3.22
N ILE A 80 2.26 -7.31 4.38
CA ILE A 80 3.33 -6.33 4.56
C ILE A 80 4.61 -7.10 4.86
N GLU A 81 5.66 -6.75 4.14
CA GLU A 81 6.99 -7.35 4.28
C GLU A 81 7.99 -6.26 4.67
N HIS A 82 8.94 -6.64 5.52
CA HIS A 82 10.11 -5.85 5.90
C HIS A 82 11.37 -6.72 5.90
N LEU A 83 12.55 -6.10 6.02
CA LEU A 83 13.79 -6.84 6.26
C LEU A 83 13.79 -7.58 7.59
N THR A 84 14.54 -8.69 7.63
CA THR A 84 14.80 -9.46 8.84
C THR A 84 15.72 -8.72 9.81
N GLN A 85 15.68 -9.15 11.07
CA GLN A 85 16.27 -8.50 12.25
C GLN A 85 17.80 -8.30 12.22
N SER A 86 18.52 -8.85 11.23
CA SER A 86 19.97 -8.67 11.10
C SER A 86 20.36 -7.28 10.56
N SER A 87 19.39 -6.43 10.21
CA SER A 87 19.61 -5.06 9.74
C SER A 87 19.31 -4.03 10.83
N SER A 88 20.13 -2.96 10.91
CA SER A 88 20.04 -1.90 11.92
C SER A 88 18.86 -0.93 11.75
N SER A 89 17.85 -1.33 10.97
CA SER A 89 16.75 -0.49 10.48
C SER A 89 15.43 -1.24 10.68
N LEU A 90 15.06 -1.54 11.93
CA LEU A 90 13.71 -2.05 12.24
C LEU A 90 12.79 -0.91 12.70
N LEU A 91 13.36 0.18 13.22
CA LEU A 91 12.58 1.31 13.75
C LEU A 91 11.88 2.13 12.66
N ASP A 92 12.34 2.02 11.41
CA ASP A 92 11.72 2.63 10.22
C ASP A 92 10.68 1.74 9.54
N ALA A 93 10.40 0.55 10.08
CA ALA A 93 9.30 -0.27 9.63
C ALA A 93 7.96 0.45 9.90
N PRO A 94 6.96 0.31 9.01
CA PRO A 94 5.63 0.84 9.28
C PRO A 94 5.02 0.12 10.50
N TRP A 95 4.29 0.84 11.36
CA TRP A 95 3.63 0.27 12.53
C TRP A 95 2.12 0.28 12.38
N ASP A 96 1.49 1.46 12.50
CA ASP A 96 0.05 1.65 12.35
C ASP A 96 -0.32 1.83 10.88
N ILE A 97 -1.05 0.86 10.30
CA ILE A 97 -1.37 0.81 8.87
C ILE A 97 -2.88 0.63 8.67
N VAL A 98 -3.47 1.44 7.78
CA VAL A 98 -4.85 1.29 7.33
C VAL A 98 -4.88 1.05 5.83
N ILE A 99 -5.62 0.03 5.40
CA ILE A 99 -5.85 -0.26 3.98
C ILE A 99 -7.27 0.17 3.61
N TRP A 100 -7.36 1.01 2.59
CA TRP A 100 -8.60 1.54 2.06
C TRP A 100 -8.88 0.99 0.66
N GLY A 101 -10.11 0.54 0.41
CA GLY A 101 -10.59 0.21 -0.92
C GLY A 101 -11.38 1.39 -1.49
N PHE A 102 -11.14 1.75 -2.75
CA PHE A 102 -11.92 2.79 -3.42
C PHE A 102 -13.21 2.20 -3.98
N VAL A 103 -14.34 2.77 -3.58
CA VAL A 103 -15.67 2.26 -3.92
C VAL A 103 -16.07 2.83 -5.28
N GLU A 104 -15.82 2.03 -6.33
CA GLU A 104 -16.13 2.39 -7.71
C GLU A 104 -17.41 1.70 -8.20
N HIS A 105 -18.10 2.35 -9.13
CA HIS A 105 -19.27 1.82 -9.86
C HIS A 105 -20.56 1.64 -9.03
N ALA A 106 -21.68 1.55 -9.75
CA ALA A 106 -23.02 1.57 -9.15
C ALA A 106 -23.28 0.37 -8.22
N GLU A 107 -22.73 -0.80 -8.51
CA GLU A 107 -22.93 -2.02 -7.72
C GLU A 107 -22.28 -1.90 -6.34
N ASN A 108 -21.01 -1.50 -6.27
CA ASN A 108 -20.35 -1.27 -4.98
C ASN A 108 -20.96 -0.08 -4.23
N LEU A 109 -21.45 0.96 -4.92
CA LEU A 109 -22.20 2.03 -4.27
C LEU A 109 -23.52 1.56 -3.64
N GLN A 110 -24.20 0.57 -4.24
CA GLN A 110 -25.39 -0.06 -3.63
C GLN A 110 -25.00 -0.87 -2.39
N ARG A 111 -23.91 -1.64 -2.46
CA ARG A 111 -23.36 -2.41 -1.34
C ARG A 111 -22.84 -1.52 -0.20
N TYR A 112 -22.35 -0.31 -0.50
CA TYR A 112 -21.79 0.64 0.46
C TYR A 112 -22.83 1.24 1.43
N ARG A 113 -24.02 1.59 0.93
CA ARG A 113 -25.08 2.24 1.71
C ARG A 113 -25.53 1.49 2.99
N PRO A 114 -25.66 0.15 3.02
CA PRO A 114 -26.08 -0.57 4.21
C PRO A 114 -24.96 -0.86 5.22
N VAL A 115 -23.68 -0.73 4.86
CA VAL A 115 -22.57 -1.03 5.78
C VAL A 115 -22.35 0.19 6.68
N ASN A 116 -22.91 0.17 7.89
CA ASN A 116 -22.71 1.18 8.95
C ASN A 116 -21.25 1.16 9.46
N LEU A 117 -20.28 1.48 8.61
CA LEU A 117 -18.87 1.50 8.96
C LEU A 117 -18.56 2.88 9.54
N GLY A 118 -18.36 2.92 10.86
CA GLY A 118 -17.98 4.10 11.62
C GLY A 118 -16.96 4.94 10.87
N VAL A 119 -17.36 6.18 10.58
CA VAL A 119 -16.76 7.08 9.62
C VAL A 119 -15.38 7.55 10.09
N ASP A 120 -14.37 6.80 9.68
CA ASP A 120 -13.02 7.33 9.51
C ASP A 120 -13.00 7.82 8.04
N ASN A 121 -12.79 9.13 7.84
CA ASN A 121 -13.19 9.92 6.64
C ASN A 121 -12.41 9.61 5.34
N GLY A 122 -11.96 8.37 5.17
CA GLY A 122 -11.09 7.95 4.07
C GLY A 122 -9.62 8.29 4.33
N PRO A 123 -8.73 7.95 3.37
CA PRO A 123 -7.31 8.26 3.48
C PRO A 123 -7.07 9.78 3.52
N PRO A 124 -5.99 10.24 4.19
CA PRO A 124 -5.69 11.66 4.36
C PRO A 124 -5.18 12.30 3.05
N HIS A 125 -6.10 12.74 2.18
CA HIS A 125 -5.89 13.77 1.15
C HIS A 125 -7.22 14.25 0.55
N GLU A 126 -7.24 15.44 -0.05
CA GLU A 126 -8.39 15.97 -0.80
C GLU A 126 -8.88 14.95 -1.83
N ASN A 127 -10.08 14.44 -1.56
CA ASN A 127 -10.77 13.40 -2.27
C ASN A 127 -10.94 13.80 -3.75
N PRO A 128 -10.21 13.22 -4.72
CA PRO A 128 -10.29 13.68 -6.10
C PRO A 128 -11.70 13.50 -6.69
N SER A 129 -12.51 12.60 -6.12
CA SER A 129 -13.97 12.45 -6.17
C SER A 129 -14.27 10.97 -5.91
N GLY A 130 -14.82 10.60 -4.74
CA GLY A 130 -15.34 9.24 -4.52
C GLY A 130 -15.41 8.82 -3.05
N SER A 131 -15.75 7.55 -2.81
CA SER A 131 -15.90 7.00 -1.46
C SER A 131 -14.85 5.93 -1.21
N PHE A 132 -14.33 5.89 0.01
CA PHE A 132 -13.43 4.83 0.46
C PHE A 132 -14.10 3.99 1.53
N ILE A 133 -13.72 2.71 1.58
CA ILE A 133 -14.11 1.76 2.61
C ILE A 133 -12.86 1.18 3.25
N LYS A 134 -12.85 1.11 4.59
CA LYS A 134 -11.73 0.53 5.33
C LYS A 134 -11.76 -1.00 5.17
N LEU A 135 -10.71 -1.56 4.57
CA LEU A 135 -10.59 -3.00 4.35
C LEU A 135 -9.99 -3.70 5.58
N VAL A 136 -8.96 -3.08 6.16
CA VAL A 136 -8.32 -3.56 7.38
C VAL A 136 -7.54 -2.41 8.05
N HIS A 137 -7.41 -2.47 9.37
CA HIS A 137 -6.52 -1.64 10.18
C HIS A 137 -5.66 -2.57 11.03
N VAL A 138 -4.35 -2.42 10.92
CA VAL A 138 -3.37 -3.40 11.44
C VAL A 138 -2.16 -2.71 12.05
N GLU A 139 -1.51 -3.45 12.94
CA GLU A 139 -0.21 -3.09 13.50
C GLU A 139 0.83 -4.09 12.99
N TYR A 140 1.79 -3.63 12.17
CA TYR A 140 2.92 -4.46 11.74
C TYR A 140 4.04 -4.42 12.76
N SER A 141 4.61 -5.58 13.11
CA SER A 141 5.73 -5.69 14.06
C SER A 141 6.98 -6.29 13.44
N PRO A 142 8.07 -5.54 13.20
CA PRO A 142 9.33 -6.07 12.67
C PRO A 142 10.06 -6.99 13.66
N PHE A 143 9.58 -7.08 14.90
CA PHE A 143 10.14 -7.91 15.97
C PHE A 143 9.51 -9.31 16.02
N ASP A 144 8.53 -9.60 15.18
CA ASP A 144 8.03 -10.96 15.02
C ASP A 144 9.16 -11.87 14.53
N HIS A 145 9.47 -12.91 15.32
CA HIS A 145 10.56 -13.84 15.05
C HIS A 145 10.15 -14.95 14.08
N GLU A 146 8.84 -15.13 13.85
CA GLU A 146 8.32 -16.20 12.98
C GLU A 146 8.43 -15.82 11.50
N SER A 147 8.21 -14.55 11.16
CA SER A 147 8.24 -14.09 9.77
C SER A 147 8.39 -12.58 9.64
N SER A 148 9.25 -12.13 8.72
CA SER A 148 9.31 -10.71 8.32
C SER A 148 8.17 -10.31 7.36
N VAL A 149 7.38 -11.29 6.92
CA VAL A 149 6.18 -11.14 6.10
C VAL A 149 4.95 -11.43 6.98
N GLN A 150 4.11 -10.43 7.19
CA GLN A 150 2.87 -10.57 7.97
C GLN A 150 1.66 -10.48 7.07
N THR A 151 0.67 -11.34 7.34
CA THR A 151 -0.55 -11.48 6.54
C THR A 151 -1.74 -10.95 7.32
N PHE A 152 -2.52 -10.08 6.69
CA PHE A 152 -3.66 -9.41 7.31
C PHE A 152 -4.94 -9.66 6.51
N PRO A 153 -5.92 -10.40 7.08
CA PRO A 153 -7.20 -10.63 6.42
C PRO A 153 -8.05 -9.37 6.40
N VAL A 154 -8.79 -9.16 5.31
CA VAL A 154 -9.80 -8.10 5.21
C VAL A 154 -10.97 -8.41 6.16
N TYR A 155 -11.65 -7.37 6.65
CA TYR A 155 -12.81 -7.55 7.53
C TYR A 155 -13.89 -8.44 6.92
N GLN A 156 -14.47 -9.32 7.74
CA GLN A 156 -15.43 -10.32 7.31
C GLN A 156 -16.66 -9.72 6.62
N ASP A 157 -17.18 -8.60 7.12
CA ASP A 157 -18.34 -7.93 6.53
C ASP A 157 -18.05 -7.44 5.10
N ILE A 158 -16.81 -7.03 4.81
CA ILE A 158 -16.38 -6.62 3.46
C ILE A 158 -16.30 -7.85 2.55
N LEU A 159 -15.69 -8.94 3.03
CA LEU A 159 -15.58 -10.20 2.28
C LEU A 159 -16.96 -10.76 1.93
N GLN A 160 -17.89 -10.77 2.88
CA GLN A 160 -19.25 -11.29 2.69
C GLN A 160 -20.10 -10.39 1.79
N SER A 161 -19.83 -9.08 1.79
CA SER A 161 -20.52 -8.13 0.90
C SER A 161 -20.10 -8.29 -0.57
N GLY A 162 -18.99 -9.00 -0.86
CA GLY A 162 -18.52 -9.27 -2.22
C GLY A 162 -18.02 -8.03 -2.95
N PHE A 163 -17.48 -7.05 -2.22
CA PHE A 163 -16.86 -5.88 -2.84
C PHE A 163 -15.64 -6.29 -3.68
N ASP A 164 -15.52 -5.64 -4.83
CA ASP A 164 -14.32 -5.63 -5.64
C ASP A 164 -13.73 -4.23 -5.72
N PHE A 165 -12.42 -4.19 -5.97
CA PHE A 165 -11.66 -2.94 -5.99
C PHE A 165 -10.73 -2.93 -7.20
N GLY A 166 -10.77 -1.85 -7.98
CA GLY A 166 -9.76 -1.57 -9.01
C GLY A 166 -8.51 -0.91 -8.43
N LEU A 167 -8.61 -0.29 -7.26
CA LEU A 167 -7.49 0.33 -6.55
C LEU A 167 -7.68 0.34 -5.03
N ILE A 168 -6.55 0.38 -4.33
CA ILE A 168 -6.49 0.57 -2.87
C ILE A 168 -5.54 1.71 -2.50
N VAL A 169 -5.64 2.17 -1.27
CA VAL A 169 -4.66 3.06 -0.64
C VAL A 169 -4.14 2.42 0.64
N VAL A 170 -2.82 2.29 0.74
CA VAL A 170 -2.11 1.90 1.97
C VAL A 170 -1.75 3.17 2.71
N GLU A 171 -2.43 3.46 3.80
CA GLU A 171 -2.12 4.58 4.70
C GLU A 171 -1.21 4.09 5.82
N ILE A 172 -0.03 4.70 5.95
CA ILE A 172 0.88 4.49 7.07
C ILE A 172 0.71 5.69 8.00
N ARG A 173 0.37 5.44 9.26
CA ARG A 173 0.11 6.47 10.26
C ARG A 173 1.29 6.71 11.19
N GLU A 174 2.01 5.66 11.55
CA GLU A 174 3.20 5.69 12.40
C GLU A 174 4.23 4.61 12.02
N ASN A 175 5.43 4.73 12.59
CA ASN A 175 6.51 3.74 12.53
C ASN A 175 7.00 3.41 13.94
N TRP A 176 8.05 2.61 14.05
CA TRP A 176 8.63 2.18 15.32
C TRP A 176 9.62 3.18 15.95
N GLY A 177 9.49 4.48 15.64
CA GLY A 177 10.24 5.57 16.29
C GLY A 177 11.40 6.14 15.46
N ALA A 178 11.55 5.77 14.20
CA ALA A 178 12.51 6.41 13.29
C ALA A 178 11.99 7.75 12.75
N THR A 179 12.89 8.58 12.21
CA THR A 179 12.53 9.89 11.62
C THR A 179 11.81 9.78 10.28
N GLY A 180 11.80 8.60 9.66
CA GLY A 180 11.12 8.31 8.40
C GLY A 180 10.77 6.84 8.33
N THR A 181 9.98 6.46 7.32
CA THR A 181 9.48 5.09 7.14
C THR A 181 10.06 4.47 5.88
N CYS A 182 10.36 3.18 5.92
CA CYS A 182 10.92 2.39 4.83
C CYS A 182 9.95 1.26 4.50
N LEU A 183 9.13 1.45 3.45
CA LEU A 183 8.15 0.45 3.02
C LEU A 183 8.80 -0.49 2.01
N TYR A 184 9.09 -1.72 2.42
CA TYR A 184 9.76 -2.71 1.58
C TYR A 184 8.84 -3.33 0.55
N ARG A 185 7.74 -3.94 0.99
CA ARG A 185 6.79 -4.54 0.05
C ARG A 185 5.38 -4.66 0.59
N VAL A 186 4.42 -4.36 -0.28
CA VAL A 186 2.99 -4.62 -0.09
C VAL A 186 2.57 -5.66 -1.13
N ARG A 187 1.83 -6.68 -0.69
CA ARG A 187 1.21 -7.67 -1.59
C ARG A 187 -0.28 -7.69 -1.38
N VAL A 188 -1.03 -7.87 -2.46
CA VAL A 188 -2.49 -7.93 -2.42
C VAL A 188 -2.94 -9.24 -3.02
N HIS A 189 -3.75 -9.99 -2.28
CA HIS A 189 -4.23 -11.31 -2.68
C HIS A 189 -5.75 -11.40 -2.60
N GLY A 190 -6.33 -12.12 -3.54
CA GLY A 190 -7.78 -12.19 -3.70
C GLY A 190 -8.18 -13.06 -4.87
N LYS A 191 -9.37 -12.79 -5.41
CA LYS A 191 -9.87 -13.40 -6.64
C LYS A 191 -10.06 -12.32 -7.71
N ASP A 192 -9.63 -12.63 -8.93
CA ASP A 192 -9.97 -11.83 -10.10
C ASP A 192 -11.43 -12.11 -10.49
N ILE A 193 -12.20 -11.08 -10.81
CA ILE A 193 -13.59 -11.23 -11.26
C ILE A 193 -13.65 -11.84 -12.67
N HIS A 194 -12.63 -11.62 -13.49
CA HIS A 194 -12.61 -12.06 -14.88
C HIS A 194 -12.10 -13.50 -15.08
N ASP A 195 -11.48 -14.12 -14.06
CA ASP A 195 -11.05 -15.53 -14.12
C ASP A 195 -12.21 -16.53 -13.89
N GLU A 196 -13.43 -16.05 -13.63
CA GLU A 196 -14.64 -16.88 -13.50
C GLU A 196 -15.51 -16.93 -14.79
N LEU A 197 -15.00 -16.43 -15.93
CA LEU A 197 -15.64 -16.49 -17.26
C LEU A 197 -14.84 -17.34 -18.25
#